data_AF-A0AAI9ECE4-F1
#
_entry.id   AF-A0AAI9ECE4-F1
#
_cell.length_a   1.000
_cell.length_b   1.000
_cell.length_c   1.000
_cell.angle_alpha   90.00
_cell.angle_beta   90.00
_cell.angle_gamma   90.00
#
_symmetry.space_group_name_H-M   'P 1'
#
loop_
_entity.id
_entity.type
_entity.pdbx_description
1 polymer ?
#
loop_
_entity_poly.entity_id
_entity_poly.type
_entity_poly.pdbx_seq_one_letter_code
_entity_poly.pdbx_strand_id
1 'polypeptide(L)'
;MAPQVVTVYTRTTDGQLHEVGKVELHKINQLSPRVCKNLRGSSGKTVVLDESEFDRDASKWILAWMNRYDLKKAIDADGQQMLVKDLKTPLGKKDAKGEPEFPDIVKVFATSYAFGIPVPVKGTDFHDKIYEYIHMGALTADEFRMLFEWLQLSKNDLLKTAVHQTAYLNGSGKASPEIEEIENAAKEFGVLEELQGRTAHHAANKKRQDAAKAAYDARQAREAA
;
A
#
# COMPACT_ATOMS: atom_id res chain seq x y z
N MET A 1 -17.30 34.13 9.74
CA MET A 1 -17.97 32.91 10.24
C MET A 1 -16.91 31.94 10.72
N ALA A 2 -17.12 31.29 11.86
CA ALA A 2 -16.18 30.26 12.34
C ALA A 2 -16.19 29.05 11.38
N PRO A 3 -15.03 28.44 11.11
CA PRO A 3 -14.97 27.25 10.26
C PRO A 3 -15.80 26.12 10.89
N GLN A 4 -16.66 25.50 10.09
CA GLN A 4 -17.40 24.32 10.54
C GLN A 4 -16.44 23.13 10.60
N VAL A 5 -16.42 22.45 11.74
CA VAL A 5 -15.50 21.35 12.03
C VAL A 5 -16.30 20.06 12.19
N VAL A 6 -15.76 18.98 11.62
CA VAL A 6 -16.25 17.61 11.72
C VAL A 6 -15.33 16.83 12.65
N THR A 7 -15.90 16.13 13.62
CA THR A 7 -15.18 15.15 14.44
C THR A 7 -15.29 13.77 13.78
N VAL A 8 -14.15 13.12 13.60
CA VAL A 8 -14.04 11.80 12.96
C VAL A 8 -13.73 10.78 14.05
N TYR A 9 -14.53 9.73 14.08
CA TYR A 9 -14.34 8.56 14.92
C TYR A 9 -14.03 7.35 14.05
N THR A 10 -13.25 6.42 14.58
CA THR A 10 -13.21 5.04 14.08
C THR A 10 -14.04 4.14 14.99
N ARG A 11 -14.58 3.07 14.43
CA ARG A 11 -15.36 2.06 15.13
C ARG A 11 -14.70 0.71 14.97
N THR A 12 -14.35 0.10 16.09
CA THR A 12 -13.83 -1.28 16.15
C THR A 12 -14.93 -2.30 15.86
N THR A 13 -14.54 -3.54 15.60
CA THR A 13 -15.48 -4.66 15.32
C THR A 13 -16.44 -4.94 16.49
N ASP A 14 -16.02 -4.70 17.73
CA ASP A 14 -16.86 -4.81 18.93
C ASP A 14 -17.73 -3.56 19.19
N GLY A 15 -17.67 -2.57 18.30
CA GLY A 15 -18.54 -1.39 18.31
C GLY A 15 -18.03 -0.21 19.14
N GLN A 16 -16.83 -0.27 19.71
CA GLN A 16 -16.23 0.85 20.44
C GLN A 16 -15.87 1.99 19.49
N LEU A 17 -16.11 3.23 19.93
CA LEU A 17 -15.79 4.43 19.17
C LEU A 17 -14.52 5.08 19.72
N HIS A 18 -13.59 5.39 18.84
CA HIS A 18 -12.36 6.10 19.17
C HIS A 18 -12.29 7.41 18.37
N GLU A 19 -12.09 8.53 19.05
CA GLU A 19 -11.86 9.81 18.36
C GLU A 19 -10.50 9.77 17.65
N VAL A 20 -10.53 10.00 16.34
CA VAL A 20 -9.35 10.05 15.48
C VAL A 20 -8.87 11.49 15.33
N GLY A 21 -9.80 12.43 15.20
CA GLY A 21 -9.45 13.83 15.11
C GLY A 21 -10.56 14.70 14.55
N LYS A 22 -10.18 15.92 14.18
CA LYS A 22 -11.10 16.95 13.70
C LYS A 22 -10.60 17.50 12.37
N VAL A 23 -11.51 17.78 11.45
CA VAL A 23 -11.20 18.36 10.14
C VAL A 23 -12.25 19.39 9.75
N GLU A 24 -11.84 20.43 9.04
CA GLU A 24 -12.79 21.42 8.53
C GLU A 24 -13.73 20.78 7.49
N LEU A 25 -15.04 21.03 7.63
CA LEU A 25 -16.09 20.41 6.81
C LEU A 25 -15.86 20.67 5.31
N HIS A 26 -15.46 21.88 4.95
CA HIS A 26 -15.21 22.19 3.54
C HIS A 26 -14.00 21.43 2.98
N LYS A 27 -13.00 21.09 3.81
CA LYS A 27 -11.85 20.27 3.40
C LYS A 27 -12.23 18.82 3.21
N ILE A 28 -13.00 18.23 4.12
CA ILE A 28 -13.47 16.84 3.96
C ILE A 28 -14.39 16.70 2.74
N ASN A 29 -15.23 17.70 2.47
CA ASN A 29 -16.10 17.71 1.28
C ASN A 29 -15.32 17.73 -0.04
N GLN A 30 -14.20 18.45 -0.09
CA GLN A 30 -13.38 18.60 -1.29
C GLN A 30 -12.36 17.47 -1.46
N LEU A 31 -11.70 17.07 -0.37
CA LEU A 31 -10.60 16.10 -0.41
C LEU A 31 -11.07 14.66 -0.25
N SER A 32 -12.26 14.44 0.32
CA SER A 32 -12.78 13.10 0.64
C SER A 32 -14.29 12.98 0.40
N PRO A 33 -14.75 13.01 -0.87
CA PRO A 33 -16.16 12.91 -1.20
C PRO A 33 -16.82 11.61 -0.69
N ARG A 34 -16.04 10.52 -0.54
CA ARG A 34 -16.53 9.25 0.01
C ARG A 34 -16.88 9.36 1.49
N VAL A 35 -16.02 9.99 2.30
CA VAL A 35 -16.27 10.16 3.73
C VAL A 35 -17.36 11.20 3.99
N CYS A 36 -17.45 12.24 3.14
CA CYS A 36 -18.53 13.21 3.18
C CYS A 36 -19.93 12.56 3.12
N LYS A 37 -20.10 11.48 2.35
CA LYS A 37 -21.38 10.76 2.28
C LYS A 37 -21.78 10.09 3.59
N ASN A 38 -20.82 9.86 4.48
CA ASN A 38 -21.01 9.23 5.79
C ASN A 38 -21.23 10.24 6.92
N LEU A 39 -21.38 11.54 6.63
CA LEU A 39 -21.72 12.55 7.63
C LEU A 39 -23.09 12.25 8.23
N ARG A 40 -23.13 12.06 9.56
CA ARG A 40 -24.37 11.78 10.31
C ARG A 40 -24.67 12.89 11.33
N GLY A 41 -25.94 12.95 11.73
CA GLY A 41 -26.47 13.87 12.74
C GLY A 41 -27.14 15.11 12.15
N SER A 42 -28.00 15.75 12.95
CA SER A 42 -28.80 16.93 12.58
C SER A 42 -27.98 18.15 12.16
N SER A 43 -26.66 18.13 12.37
CA SER A 43 -25.73 19.19 11.97
C SER A 43 -24.59 18.73 11.06
N GLY A 44 -24.51 17.44 10.68
CA GLY A 44 -23.44 16.93 9.81
C GLY A 44 -22.01 17.09 10.39
N LYS A 45 -21.86 17.05 11.73
CA LYS A 45 -20.58 17.33 12.42
C LYS A 45 -19.81 16.08 12.83
N THR A 46 -20.35 14.88 12.58
CA THR A 46 -19.71 13.63 13.00
C THR A 46 -19.63 12.64 11.85
N VAL A 47 -18.47 11.98 11.74
CA VAL A 47 -18.23 10.84 10.86
C VAL A 47 -17.78 9.67 11.71
N VAL A 48 -18.29 8.48 11.41
CA VAL A 48 -17.81 7.22 11.97
C VAL A 48 -17.29 6.36 10.82
N LEU A 49 -16.00 6.02 10.90
CA LEU A 49 -15.27 5.16 9.96
C LEU A 49 -15.16 3.76 10.56
N ASP A 50 -15.26 2.71 9.74
CA ASP A 50 -15.13 1.34 10.22
C ASP A 50 -13.66 0.90 10.21
N GLU A 51 -13.13 0.37 11.31
CA GLU A 51 -11.70 -0.03 11.38
C GLU A 51 -11.37 -1.21 10.47
N SER A 52 -12.38 -1.92 9.94
CA SER A 52 -12.19 -2.90 8.86
C SER A 52 -11.75 -2.27 7.52
N GLU A 53 -11.99 -0.97 7.31
CA GLU A 53 -11.60 -0.24 6.09
C GLU A 53 -10.58 0.88 6.36
N PHE A 54 -10.49 1.38 7.59
CA PHE A 54 -9.72 2.56 7.95
C PHE A 54 -8.77 2.27 9.12
N ASP A 55 -7.46 2.26 8.87
CA ASP A 55 -6.50 2.18 9.97
C ASP A 55 -6.58 3.46 10.81
N ARG A 56 -6.66 3.29 12.14
CA ARG A 56 -6.88 4.39 13.07
C ARG A 56 -5.77 5.43 13.00
N ASP A 57 -4.52 5.01 13.01
CA ASP A 57 -3.39 5.93 13.07
C ASP A 57 -3.07 6.54 11.70
N ALA A 58 -3.25 5.77 10.63
CA ALA A 58 -3.25 6.31 9.26
C ALA A 58 -4.33 7.39 9.10
N SER A 59 -5.53 7.16 9.65
CA SER A 59 -6.62 8.13 9.62
C SER A 59 -6.26 9.41 10.38
N LYS A 60 -5.61 9.32 11.55
CA LYS A 60 -5.10 10.49 12.27
C LYS A 60 -4.14 11.31 11.41
N TRP A 61 -3.19 10.64 10.77
CA TRP A 61 -2.20 11.31 9.92
C TRP A 61 -2.84 11.98 8.71
N ILE A 62 -3.76 11.28 8.02
CA ILE A 62 -4.51 11.81 6.87
C ILE A 62 -5.31 13.05 7.26
N LEU A 63 -6.02 13.04 8.40
CA LEU A 63 -6.76 14.21 8.88
C LEU A 63 -5.83 15.38 9.20
N ALA A 64 -4.68 15.11 9.82
CA ALA A 64 -3.67 16.13 10.08
C ALA A 64 -3.11 16.73 8.78
N TRP A 65 -2.87 15.91 7.75
CA TRP A 65 -2.48 16.37 6.43
C TRP A 65 -3.60 17.21 5.77
N MET A 66 -4.86 16.76 5.80
CA MET A 66 -6.00 17.50 5.24
C MET A 66 -6.10 18.90 5.86
N ASN A 67 -5.92 19.02 7.17
CA ASN A 67 -5.95 20.32 7.83
C ASN A 67 -4.83 21.27 7.40
N ARG A 68 -3.69 20.76 6.93
CA ARG A 68 -2.60 21.56 6.36
C ARG A 68 -2.77 21.85 4.86
N TYR A 69 -3.57 21.06 4.16
CA TYR A 69 -3.84 21.23 2.73
C TYR A 69 -4.46 22.60 2.45
N ASP A 70 -3.93 23.30 1.44
CA ASP A 70 -4.37 24.63 1.05
C ASP A 70 -5.16 24.54 -0.26
N LEU A 71 -6.49 24.60 -0.13
CA LEU A 71 -7.42 24.50 -1.28
C LEU A 71 -7.25 25.62 -2.31
N LYS A 72 -6.50 26.70 -2.01
CA LYS A 72 -6.25 27.79 -2.95
C LYS A 72 -4.99 27.59 -3.77
N LYS A 73 -4.11 26.65 -3.38
CA LYS A 73 -2.90 26.34 -4.12
C LYS A 73 -3.20 25.34 -5.24
N ALA A 74 -2.37 25.40 -6.27
CA ALA A 74 -2.39 24.37 -7.31
C ALA A 74 -2.09 23.00 -6.68
N ILE A 75 -2.72 21.95 -7.22
CA ILE A 75 -2.64 20.59 -6.68
C ILE A 75 -1.19 20.05 -6.74
N ASP A 76 -0.45 20.45 -7.77
CA ASP A 76 0.95 20.09 -8.02
C ASP A 76 1.96 21.02 -7.32
N ALA A 77 1.49 22.01 -6.55
CA ALA A 77 2.39 22.87 -5.80
C ALA A 77 3.15 22.07 -4.74
N ASP A 78 4.46 22.33 -4.64
CA ASP A 78 5.35 21.68 -3.69
C ASP A 78 4.75 21.67 -2.27
N GLY A 79 4.67 20.46 -1.70
CA GLY A 79 4.17 20.23 -0.34
C GLY A 79 2.65 20.13 -0.18
N GLN A 80 1.86 20.07 -1.27
CA GLN A 80 0.42 19.75 -1.19
C GLN A 80 0.13 18.24 -1.18
N GLN A 81 0.95 17.43 -1.86
CA GLN A 81 0.75 15.98 -1.97
C GLN A 81 1.12 15.23 -0.68
N MET A 82 0.63 13.99 -0.55
CA MET A 82 1.03 13.10 0.53
C MET A 82 2.38 12.48 0.18
N LEU A 83 3.40 12.74 1.01
CA LEU A 83 4.74 12.21 0.81
C LEU A 83 5.13 11.30 1.98
N VAL A 84 5.79 10.18 1.68
CA VAL A 84 6.31 9.21 2.66
C VAL A 84 7.26 9.90 3.63
N LYS A 85 8.11 10.82 3.14
CA LYS A 85 9.02 11.61 3.99
C LYS A 85 8.31 12.48 5.05
N ASP A 86 7.05 12.83 4.82
CA ASP A 86 6.23 13.64 5.72
C ASP A 86 5.43 12.79 6.72
N LEU A 87 5.58 11.46 6.65
CA LEU A 87 5.00 10.51 7.59
C LEU A 87 5.69 10.63 8.94
N LYS A 88 5.29 11.66 9.71
CA LYS A 88 5.62 11.85 11.13
C LYS A 88 4.70 10.97 11.94
N THR A 89 5.15 9.76 12.20
CA THR A 89 4.43 8.72 12.93
C THR A 89 4.04 9.12 14.37
N PRO A 90 2.81 8.80 14.83
CA PRO A 90 2.56 8.19 16.14
C PRO A 90 2.82 6.67 16.12
N LEU A 91 2.82 6.08 14.91
CA LEU A 91 3.12 4.69 14.52
C LEU A 91 4.62 4.29 14.70
N GLY A 92 5.39 5.11 15.41
CA GLY A 92 6.78 5.48 15.11
C GLY A 92 7.88 4.47 15.38
N LYS A 93 7.79 3.31 14.77
CA LYS A 93 9.00 2.58 14.46
C LYS A 93 9.56 3.15 13.16
N LYS A 94 10.79 3.66 13.28
CA LYS A 94 11.62 3.86 12.12
C LYS A 94 12.38 2.57 11.90
N ASP A 95 12.61 2.22 10.64
CA ASP A 95 13.57 1.18 10.37
C ASP A 95 14.97 1.58 10.89
N ALA A 96 15.94 0.69 10.81
CA ALA A 96 17.31 0.96 11.26
C ALA A 96 17.97 2.17 10.56
N LYS A 97 17.37 2.71 9.49
CA LYS A 97 17.86 3.83 8.69
C LYS A 97 17.10 5.13 8.97
N GLY A 98 16.09 5.10 9.82
CA GLY A 98 15.30 6.28 10.17
C GLY A 98 14.10 6.53 9.26
N GLU A 99 13.78 5.60 8.35
CA GLU A 99 12.69 5.67 7.37
C GLU A 99 11.39 5.09 7.95
N PRO A 100 10.22 5.47 7.43
CA PRO A 100 8.95 4.86 7.82
C PRO A 100 8.92 3.35 7.52
N GLU A 101 8.35 2.56 8.43
CA GLU A 101 8.21 1.12 8.24
C GLU A 101 7.22 0.79 7.10
N PHE A 102 7.48 -0.29 6.37
CA PHE A 102 6.67 -0.72 5.24
C PHE A 102 5.17 -0.89 5.56
N PRO A 103 4.77 -1.49 6.71
CA PRO A 103 3.37 -1.55 7.11
C PRO A 103 2.66 -0.19 7.19
N ASP A 104 3.34 0.85 7.68
CA ASP A 104 2.74 2.18 7.81
C ASP A 104 2.49 2.80 6.43
N ILE A 105 3.42 2.60 5.51
CA ILE A 105 3.29 3.07 4.12
C ILE A 105 2.07 2.39 3.46
N VAL A 106 1.93 1.08 3.62
CA VAL A 106 0.79 0.31 3.08
C VAL A 106 -0.54 0.77 3.69
N LYS A 107 -0.60 0.95 5.01
CA LYS A 107 -1.81 1.39 5.73
C LYS A 107 -2.24 2.80 5.37
N VAL A 108 -1.30 3.75 5.28
CA VAL A 108 -1.62 5.12 4.85
C VAL A 108 -2.10 5.13 3.40
N PHE A 109 -1.44 4.37 2.53
CA PHE A 109 -1.87 4.22 1.15
C PHE A 109 -3.30 3.66 1.06
N ALA A 110 -3.57 2.51 1.69
CA ALA A 110 -4.90 1.89 1.72
C ALA A 110 -5.97 2.83 2.28
N THR A 111 -5.67 3.46 3.43
CA THR A 111 -6.59 4.37 4.11
C THR A 111 -6.86 5.60 3.24
N SER A 112 -5.89 6.12 2.49
CA SER A 112 -6.12 7.23 1.54
C SER A 112 -7.12 6.87 0.43
N TYR A 113 -7.14 5.61 -0.02
CA TYR A 113 -8.14 5.09 -0.95
C TYR A 113 -9.50 4.90 -0.28
N ALA A 114 -9.55 4.42 0.96
CA ALA A 114 -10.78 4.30 1.73
C ALA A 114 -11.42 5.68 1.98
N PHE A 115 -10.61 6.71 2.23
CA PHE A 115 -11.06 8.11 2.26
C PHE A 115 -11.53 8.62 0.88
N GLY A 116 -11.18 7.95 -0.21
CA GLY A 116 -11.54 8.38 -1.56
C GLY A 116 -10.84 9.67 -1.98
N ILE A 117 -9.59 9.86 -1.52
CA ILE A 117 -8.79 11.03 -1.90
C ILE A 117 -8.36 10.89 -3.37
N PRO A 118 -8.64 11.87 -4.25
CA PRO A 118 -8.29 11.79 -5.66
C PRO A 118 -6.78 11.66 -5.87
N VAL A 119 -6.37 10.85 -6.85
CA VAL A 119 -4.95 10.61 -7.19
C VAL A 119 -4.15 11.90 -7.38
N PRO A 120 -4.63 12.93 -8.12
CA PRO A 120 -3.86 14.17 -8.28
C PRO A 120 -3.52 14.85 -6.95
N VAL A 121 -4.43 14.73 -5.96
CA VAL A 121 -4.30 15.39 -4.65
C VAL A 121 -3.39 14.59 -3.73
N LYS A 122 -3.56 13.26 -3.65
CA LYS A 122 -2.70 12.43 -2.78
C LYS A 122 -1.30 12.22 -3.37
N GLY A 123 -1.13 12.28 -4.69
CA GLY A 123 0.13 11.95 -5.36
C GLY A 123 0.36 10.44 -5.50
N THR A 124 1.53 10.06 -6.02
CA THR A 124 1.92 8.65 -6.25
C THR A 124 3.01 8.16 -5.31
N ASP A 125 3.60 9.02 -4.46
CA ASP A 125 4.80 8.69 -3.66
C ASP A 125 4.65 7.42 -2.81
N PHE A 126 3.51 7.23 -2.15
CA PHE A 126 3.21 6.00 -1.41
C PHE A 126 3.07 4.77 -2.32
N HIS A 127 2.46 4.92 -3.50
CA HIS A 127 2.36 3.83 -4.48
C HIS A 127 3.74 3.42 -4.99
N ASP A 128 4.52 4.41 -5.42
CA ASP A 128 5.87 4.24 -5.95
C ASP A 128 6.77 3.56 -4.91
N LYS A 129 6.63 3.94 -3.63
CA LYS A 129 7.42 3.34 -2.55
C LYS A 129 7.04 1.89 -2.26
N ILE A 130 5.74 1.55 -2.29
CA ILE A 130 5.30 0.15 -2.15
C ILE A 130 5.77 -0.68 -3.34
N TYR A 131 5.65 -0.13 -4.56
CA TYR A 131 6.13 -0.78 -5.77
C TYR A 131 7.63 -1.05 -5.72
N GLU A 132 8.44 -0.06 -5.34
CA GLU A 132 9.88 -0.20 -5.14
C GLU A 132 10.19 -1.30 -4.12
N TYR A 133 9.53 -1.26 -2.96
CA TYR A 133 9.73 -2.23 -1.89
C TYR A 133 9.51 -3.67 -2.36
N ILE A 134 8.40 -3.93 -3.08
CA ILE A 134 8.10 -5.26 -3.62
C ILE A 134 9.25 -5.75 -4.52
N HIS A 135 9.88 -4.87 -5.30
CA HIS A 135 10.97 -5.24 -6.19
C HIS A 135 12.34 -5.40 -5.51
N MET A 136 12.53 -4.88 -4.30
CA MET A 136 13.82 -4.91 -3.60
C MET A 136 14.23 -6.31 -3.15
N GLY A 137 13.28 -7.21 -2.89
CA GLY A 137 13.58 -8.52 -2.32
C GLY A 137 12.39 -9.46 -2.26
N ALA A 138 12.60 -10.62 -1.65
CA ALA A 138 11.54 -11.56 -1.36
C ALA A 138 10.71 -11.03 -0.17
N LEU A 139 9.39 -10.97 -0.34
CA LEU A 139 8.47 -10.64 0.73
C LEU A 139 8.48 -11.74 1.80
N THR A 140 8.26 -11.36 3.05
CA THR A 140 7.85 -12.30 4.11
C THR A 140 6.38 -12.70 3.91
N ALA A 141 5.94 -13.77 4.59
CA ALA A 141 4.54 -14.18 4.55
C ALA A 141 3.61 -13.12 5.14
N ASP A 142 4.05 -12.45 6.20
CA ASP A 142 3.29 -11.35 6.84
C ASP A 142 3.18 -10.15 5.91
N GLU A 143 4.24 -9.77 5.21
CA GLU A 143 4.20 -8.69 4.22
C GLU A 143 3.27 -9.03 3.05
N PHE A 144 3.35 -10.25 2.53
CA PHE A 144 2.48 -10.71 1.47
C PHE A 144 1.01 -10.67 1.91
N ARG A 145 0.69 -11.22 3.08
CA ARG A 145 -0.66 -11.20 3.65
C ARG A 145 -1.16 -9.78 3.86
N MET A 146 -0.35 -8.92 4.47
CA MET A 146 -0.70 -7.52 4.74
C MET A 146 -1.07 -6.77 3.45
N LEU A 147 -0.31 -6.96 2.36
CA LEU A 147 -0.65 -6.35 1.07
C LEU A 147 -2.06 -6.77 0.63
N PHE A 148 -2.37 -8.06 0.72
CA PHE A 148 -3.69 -8.60 0.35
C PHE A 148 -4.82 -8.21 1.30
N GLU A 149 -4.56 -7.94 2.57
CA GLU A 149 -5.59 -7.45 3.50
C GLU A 149 -5.91 -5.98 3.25
N TRP A 150 -4.88 -5.15 3.08
CA TRP A 150 -5.05 -3.69 3.04
C TRP A 150 -5.30 -3.14 1.64
N LEU A 151 -4.76 -3.75 0.60
CA LEU A 151 -4.76 -3.15 -0.74
C LEU A 151 -5.94 -3.59 -1.62
N GLN A 152 -6.86 -4.44 -1.15
CA GLN A 152 -8.00 -4.91 -1.96
C GLN A 152 -8.85 -3.75 -2.50
N LEU A 153 -9.07 -2.73 -1.67
CA LEU A 153 -9.84 -1.54 -2.03
C LEU A 153 -9.14 -0.63 -3.02
N SER A 154 -7.80 -0.72 -3.12
CA SER A 154 -7.02 0.16 -3.99
C SER A 154 -7.17 -0.18 -5.48
N LYS A 155 -7.75 -1.36 -5.81
CA LYS A 155 -7.92 -1.88 -7.19
C LYS A 155 -6.67 -1.65 -8.06
N ASN A 156 -5.49 -1.79 -7.46
CA ASN A 156 -4.25 -1.37 -8.07
C ASN A 156 -3.37 -2.55 -8.48
N ASP A 157 -2.44 -2.27 -9.39
CA ASP A 157 -1.43 -3.18 -9.90
C ASP A 157 -0.52 -3.77 -8.82
N LEU A 158 -0.40 -3.15 -7.64
CA LEU A 158 0.47 -3.59 -6.54
C LEU A 158 0.26 -5.05 -6.10
N LEU A 159 -0.99 -5.53 -5.99
CA LEU A 159 -1.25 -6.93 -5.62
C LEU A 159 -0.76 -7.90 -6.69
N LYS A 160 -0.99 -7.53 -7.96
CA LYS A 160 -0.50 -8.29 -9.11
C LYS A 160 1.02 -8.28 -9.14
N THR A 161 1.64 -7.13 -8.89
CA THR A 161 3.09 -6.97 -8.78
C THR A 161 3.66 -7.84 -7.67
N ALA A 162 3.03 -7.89 -6.50
CA ALA A 162 3.44 -8.77 -5.40
C ALA A 162 3.42 -10.25 -5.82
N VAL A 163 2.32 -10.73 -6.43
CA VAL A 163 2.23 -12.12 -6.93
C VAL A 163 3.29 -12.39 -7.99
N HIS A 164 3.45 -11.49 -8.95
CA HIS A 164 4.41 -11.64 -10.04
C HIS A 164 5.85 -11.71 -9.53
N GLN A 165 6.20 -10.81 -8.61
CA GLN A 165 7.55 -10.71 -8.08
C GLN A 165 7.88 -11.91 -7.20
N THR A 166 6.95 -12.35 -6.35
CA THR A 166 7.10 -13.60 -5.58
C THR A 166 7.30 -14.79 -6.51
N ALA A 167 6.48 -14.93 -7.56
CA ALA A 167 6.61 -16.00 -8.54
C ALA A 167 7.93 -15.95 -9.31
N TYR A 168 8.37 -14.76 -9.71
CA TYR A 168 9.65 -14.55 -10.39
C TYR A 168 10.82 -14.97 -9.51
N LEU A 169 10.86 -14.53 -8.25
CA LEU A 169 11.91 -14.87 -7.31
C LEU A 169 11.92 -16.37 -7.01
N ASN A 170 10.76 -16.98 -6.80
CA ASN A 170 10.64 -18.42 -6.58
C ASN A 170 11.15 -19.22 -7.80
N GLY A 171 10.63 -18.93 -9.00
CA GLY A 171 11.06 -19.60 -10.23
C GLY A 171 12.54 -19.34 -10.58
N SER A 172 13.11 -18.25 -10.07
CA SER A 172 14.52 -17.91 -10.25
C SER A 172 15.46 -18.50 -9.20
N GLY A 173 14.95 -19.29 -8.25
CA GLY A 173 15.75 -19.88 -7.17
C GLY A 173 16.21 -18.87 -6.11
N LYS A 174 15.49 -17.76 -5.97
CA LYS A 174 15.67 -16.72 -4.95
C LYS A 174 14.41 -16.59 -4.09
N ALA A 175 13.71 -17.72 -3.88
CA ALA A 175 12.46 -17.76 -3.15
C ALA A 175 12.63 -17.17 -1.74
N SER A 176 11.52 -16.65 -1.19
CA SER A 176 11.45 -16.35 0.24
C SER A 176 11.70 -17.62 1.05
N PRO A 177 12.38 -17.54 2.22
CA PRO A 177 12.43 -18.65 3.16
C PRO A 177 11.04 -19.11 3.61
N GLU A 178 10.04 -18.23 3.56
CA GLU A 178 8.66 -18.44 4.00
C GLU A 178 7.71 -18.75 2.83
N ILE A 179 8.23 -19.41 1.77
CA ILE A 179 7.45 -19.64 0.55
C ILE A 179 6.22 -20.52 0.79
N GLU A 180 6.29 -21.48 1.73
CA GLU A 180 5.17 -22.35 2.07
C GLU A 180 4.03 -21.56 2.75
N GLU A 181 4.38 -20.66 3.67
CA GLU A 181 3.44 -19.75 4.31
C GLU A 181 2.83 -18.76 3.31
N ILE A 182 3.63 -18.26 2.35
CA ILE A 182 3.14 -17.40 1.27
C ILE A 182 2.17 -18.17 0.36
N GLU A 183 2.43 -19.44 0.03
CA GLU A 183 1.51 -20.26 -0.76
C GLU A 183 0.19 -20.52 -0.01
N ASN A 184 0.25 -20.73 1.31
CA ASN A 184 -0.95 -20.85 2.14
C ASN A 184 -1.77 -19.55 2.14
N ALA A 185 -1.13 -18.39 2.33
CA ALA A 185 -1.80 -17.10 2.21
C ALA A 185 -2.37 -16.87 0.79
N ALA A 186 -1.61 -17.19 -0.26
CA ALA A 186 -2.06 -17.10 -1.64
C ALA A 186 -3.30 -17.98 -1.90
N LYS A 187 -3.41 -19.13 -1.24
CA LYS A 187 -4.60 -19.99 -1.29
C LYS A 187 -5.80 -19.32 -0.63
N GLU A 188 -5.62 -18.73 0.55
CA GLU A 188 -6.68 -17.99 1.28
C GLU A 188 -7.23 -16.84 0.42
N PHE A 189 -6.35 -16.13 -0.29
CA PHE A 189 -6.73 -15.01 -1.17
C PHE A 189 -7.12 -15.41 -2.60
N GLY A 190 -7.13 -16.71 -2.93
CA GLY A 190 -7.55 -17.20 -4.24
C GLY A 190 -6.59 -16.89 -5.40
N VAL A 191 -5.31 -16.69 -5.11
CA VAL A 191 -4.26 -16.35 -6.10
C VAL A 191 -3.15 -17.42 -6.21
N LEU A 192 -3.31 -18.55 -5.53
CA LEU A 192 -2.30 -19.64 -5.53
C LEU A 192 -2.03 -20.18 -6.94
N GLU A 193 -3.06 -20.44 -7.74
CA GLU A 193 -2.89 -20.99 -9.08
C GLU A 193 -2.11 -20.04 -10.00
N GLU A 194 -2.38 -18.73 -9.90
CA GLU A 194 -1.64 -17.71 -10.64
C GLU A 194 -0.16 -17.68 -10.19
N LEU A 195 0.08 -17.71 -8.87
CA LEU A 195 1.42 -17.72 -8.30
C LEU A 195 2.23 -18.94 -8.80
N GLN A 196 1.65 -20.15 -8.72
CA GLN A 196 2.32 -21.38 -9.14
C GLN A 196 2.53 -21.45 -10.65
N GLY A 197 1.52 -21.07 -11.45
CA GLY A 197 1.62 -21.03 -12.90
C GLY A 197 2.72 -20.10 -13.39
N ARG A 198 2.85 -18.91 -12.78
CA ARG A 198 3.94 -17.96 -13.07
C ARG A 198 5.29 -18.48 -12.61
N THR A 199 5.35 -19.10 -11.43
CA THR A 199 6.59 -19.71 -10.91
C THR A 199 7.14 -20.74 -11.88
N ALA A 200 6.28 -21.65 -12.37
CA ALA A 200 6.65 -22.66 -13.35
C ALA A 200 7.15 -22.04 -14.67
N HIS A 201 6.48 -20.98 -15.15
CA HIS A 201 6.91 -20.24 -16.34
C HIS A 201 8.30 -19.60 -16.16
N HIS A 202 8.56 -18.95 -15.02
CA HIS A 202 9.86 -18.35 -14.75
C HIS A 202 10.97 -19.39 -14.59
N ALA A 203 10.70 -20.51 -13.91
CA ALA A 203 11.64 -21.63 -13.79
C ALA A 203 12.00 -22.23 -15.16
N ALA A 204 11.00 -22.43 -16.04
CA ALA A 204 11.22 -22.93 -17.39
C ALA A 204 12.07 -21.96 -18.23
N ASN A 205 11.80 -20.65 -18.13
CA ASN A 205 12.57 -19.64 -18.85
C ASN A 205 14.01 -19.54 -18.33
N LYS A 206 14.22 -19.59 -17.01
CA LYS A 206 15.57 -19.62 -16.43
C LYS A 206 16.36 -20.83 -16.92
N LYS A 207 15.77 -22.03 -16.91
CA LYS A 207 16.43 -23.24 -17.43
C LYS A 207 16.84 -23.11 -18.91
N ARG A 208 16.00 -22.46 -19.73
CA ARG A 208 16.32 -22.18 -21.15
C ARG A 208 17.48 -21.19 -21.27
N GLN A 209 17.48 -20.12 -20.48
CA GLN A 209 18.56 -19.12 -20.46
C GLN A 209 19.89 -19.73 -20.00
N ASP A 210 19.87 -20.53 -18.93
CA ASP A 210 21.05 -21.22 -18.40
C ASP A 210 21.64 -22.19 -19.43
N ALA A 211 20.78 -22.95 -20.12
CA ALA A 211 21.22 -23.86 -21.19
C ALA A 211 21.81 -23.11 -22.40
N ALA A 212 21.18 -22.01 -22.82
CA ALA A 212 21.69 -21.17 -23.91
C ALA A 212 23.05 -20.54 -23.57
N LYS A 213 23.19 -20.04 -22.33
CA LYS A 213 24.45 -19.49 -21.84
C LYS A 213 25.56 -20.55 -21.80
N ALA A 214 25.28 -21.73 -21.24
CA ALA A 214 26.25 -22.82 -21.22
C ALA A 214 26.70 -23.24 -22.63
N ALA A 215 25.78 -23.28 -23.60
CA ALA A 215 26.11 -23.57 -24.99
C ALA A 215 26.99 -22.48 -25.64
N TYR A 216 26.70 -21.21 -25.36
CA TYR A 216 27.52 -20.08 -25.82
C TYR A 216 28.93 -20.13 -25.22
N ASP A 217 29.04 -20.30 -23.90
CA ASP A 217 30.33 -20.37 -23.19
C ASP A 217 31.17 -21.55 -23.70
N ALA A 218 30.55 -22.72 -23.92
CA ALA A 218 31.23 -23.89 -24.49
C ALA A 218 31.73 -23.65 -25.92
N ARG A 219 31.01 -22.87 -26.73
CA ARG A 219 31.44 -22.48 -28.08
C ARG A 219 32.63 -21.53 -28.02
N GLN A 220 32.56 -20.49 -27.19
CA GLN A 220 33.67 -19.55 -27.01
C GLN A 220 34.93 -20.25 -26.52
N ALA A 221 34.82 -21.19 -25.59
CA ALA A 221 35.95 -21.98 -25.10
C ALA A 221 36.60 -22.85 -26.18
N ARG A 222 35.82 -23.38 -27.14
CA ARG A 222 36.35 -24.14 -28.29
C ARG A 222 37.00 -23.25 -29.34
N GLU A 223 36.49 -22.04 -29.54
CA GLU A 223 37.06 -21.06 -30.49
C GLU A 223 38.37 -20.45 -29.96
N ALA A 224 38.58 -20.46 -28.65
CA ALA A 224 39.79 -19.95 -27.98
C ALA A 224 40.91 -21.00 -27.76
N ALA A 225 40.63 -22.27 -28.04
CA ALA A 225 41.57 -23.40 -27.90
C ALA A 225 42.18 -23.80 -29.24
#